data_AF-A0A1H8S2S6-F1
#
_entry.id   AF-A0A1H8S2S6-F1
#
_cell.length_a   1.000
_cell.length_b   1.000
_cell.length_c   1.000
_cell.angle_alpha   90.00
_cell.angle_beta   90.00
_cell.angle_gamma   90.00
#
_symmetry.space_group_name_H-M   'P 1'
#
loop_
_entity.id
_entity.type
_entity.pdbx_description
1 polymer ?
#
loop_
_entity_poly.entity_id
_entity_poly.type
_entity_poly.pdbx_seq_one_letter_code
_entity_poly.pdbx_strand_id
1 'polypeptide(L)'
;MSFECGYEGCGRSFDSKQGLGQHESAAHEGDEPYKDEERMRELYLEQKLSSKEIAEKFDVSSTTIIDWLDRLNIQTRTPSYERPPNFRTNNLGYEEIRNEYQGERDSVLIHRLMAVAECGFDAVAGKDVHHENGIQWDNRPRNLSLMTRSEHVSEHHQQGMYDDHLEEVHQHRHDDGHFASFGGGSA
;
A
#
# COMPACT_ATOMS: atom_id res chain seq x y z
N MET A 1 -19.07 -28.17 -26.37
CA MET A 1 -20.21 -28.11 -25.44
C MET A 1 -20.83 -26.74 -25.61
N SER A 2 -22.13 -26.67 -25.87
CA SER A 2 -22.88 -25.42 -25.92
C SER A 2 -23.46 -25.11 -24.53
N PHE A 3 -23.46 -23.84 -24.15
CA PHE A 3 -23.98 -23.33 -22.90
C PHE A 3 -25.22 -22.48 -23.21
N GLU A 4 -26.39 -22.91 -22.75
CA GLU A 4 -27.68 -22.28 -23.05
C GLU A 4 -28.08 -21.31 -21.94
N CYS A 5 -28.66 -20.17 -22.32
CA CYS A 5 -29.18 -19.19 -21.38
C CYS A 5 -30.48 -19.67 -20.75
N GLY A 6 -30.50 -19.74 -19.41
CA GLY A 6 -31.63 -20.25 -18.63
C GLY A 6 -32.78 -19.26 -18.41
N TYR A 7 -32.64 -18.00 -18.84
CA TYR A 7 -33.67 -16.98 -18.65
C TYR A 7 -34.88 -17.21 -19.56
N GLU A 8 -36.07 -17.17 -18.98
CA GLU A 8 -37.34 -17.44 -19.66
C GLU A 8 -37.53 -16.47 -20.84
N GLY A 9 -37.62 -17.02 -22.06
CA GLY A 9 -37.78 -16.24 -23.28
C GLY A 9 -36.49 -15.74 -23.96
N CYS A 10 -35.29 -16.06 -23.44
CA CYS A 10 -34.04 -15.61 -24.07
C CYS A 10 -33.55 -16.51 -25.22
N GLY A 11 -33.48 -17.84 -25.00
CA GLY A 11 -33.16 -18.84 -26.03
C GLY A 11 -31.77 -18.73 -26.69
N ARG A 12 -30.84 -17.94 -26.14
CA ARG A 12 -29.47 -17.82 -26.67
C ARG A 12 -28.56 -18.94 -26.18
N SER A 13 -27.58 -19.31 -26.99
CA SER A 13 -26.54 -20.29 -26.64
C SER A 13 -25.15 -19.83 -27.05
N PHE A 14 -24.14 -20.30 -26.33
CA PHE A 14 -22.75 -19.86 -26.45
C PHE A 14 -21.78 -21.04 -26.43
N ASP A 15 -20.64 -20.89 -27.09
CA ASP A 15 -19.62 -21.94 -27.21
C ASP A 15 -18.70 -22.02 -25.98
N SER A 16 -18.83 -21.11 -25.01
CA SER A 16 -18.06 -21.08 -23.77
C SER A 16 -18.91 -20.63 -22.58
N LYS A 17 -18.59 -21.13 -21.38
CA LYS A 17 -19.19 -20.65 -20.11
C LYS A 17 -19.00 -19.15 -19.95
N GLN A 18 -17.85 -18.62 -20.37
CA GLN A 18 -17.55 -17.20 -20.30
C GLN A 18 -18.48 -16.36 -21.20
N GLY A 19 -18.77 -16.84 -22.42
CA GLY A 19 -19.70 -16.18 -23.34
C GLY A 19 -21.14 -16.20 -22.85
N LEU A 20 -21.59 -17.33 -22.29
CA LEU A 20 -22.90 -17.41 -21.64
C LEU A 20 -22.99 -16.41 -20.47
N GLY A 21 -21.98 -16.41 -19.60
CA GLY A 21 -21.95 -15.52 -18.46
C GLY A 21 -21.91 -14.03 -18.84
N GLN A 22 -21.22 -13.63 -19.90
CA GLN A 22 -21.25 -12.25 -20.39
C GLN A 22 -22.63 -11.84 -20.89
N HIS A 23 -23.33 -12.76 -21.58
CA HIS A 23 -24.68 -12.50 -22.04
C HIS A 23 -25.68 -12.34 -20.89
N GLU A 24 -25.64 -13.23 -19.90
CA GLU A 24 -26.57 -13.18 -18.76
C GLU A 24 -26.39 -11.87 -17.97
N SER A 25 -25.14 -11.48 -17.74
CA SER A 25 -24.84 -10.23 -17.05
C SER A 25 -25.24 -8.97 -17.83
N ALA A 26 -25.17 -8.99 -19.17
CA ALA A 26 -25.54 -7.84 -20.00
C ALA A 26 -27.04 -7.76 -20.33
N ALA A 27 -27.74 -8.89 -20.37
CA ALA A 27 -29.12 -8.96 -20.86
C ALA A 27 -30.16 -9.11 -19.73
N HIS A 28 -29.77 -9.66 -18.59
CA HIS A 28 -30.73 -10.09 -17.56
C HIS A 28 -30.40 -9.60 -16.14
N GLU A 29 -29.12 -9.39 -15.80
CA GLU A 29 -28.68 -9.04 -14.43
C GLU A 29 -28.50 -7.53 -14.21
N GLY A 30 -29.43 -6.70 -14.70
CA GLY A 30 -29.47 -5.25 -14.42
C GLY A 30 -28.17 -4.49 -14.73
N ASP A 31 -28.10 -3.22 -14.29
CA ASP A 31 -26.98 -2.34 -14.64
C ASP A 31 -25.69 -2.64 -13.85
N GLU A 32 -25.72 -3.49 -12.80
CA GLU A 32 -24.61 -3.64 -11.84
C GLU A 32 -24.46 -5.10 -11.29
N PRO A 33 -24.09 -6.08 -12.14
CA PRO A 33 -24.03 -7.51 -11.81
C PRO A 33 -23.02 -7.89 -10.70
N TYR A 34 -22.07 -7.01 -10.39
CA TYR A 34 -21.11 -7.18 -9.29
C TYR A 34 -21.71 -6.95 -7.89
N LYS A 35 -22.99 -6.58 -7.81
CA LYS A 35 -23.74 -6.49 -6.55
C LYS A 35 -24.39 -7.80 -6.12
N ASP A 36 -24.48 -8.77 -7.04
CA ASP A 36 -25.03 -10.08 -6.76
C ASP A 36 -23.99 -11.00 -6.07
N GLU A 37 -24.40 -11.64 -4.98
CA GLU A 37 -23.51 -12.46 -4.15
C GLU A 37 -23.05 -13.72 -4.88
N GLU A 38 -23.99 -14.46 -5.50
CA GLU A 38 -23.69 -15.72 -6.18
C GLU A 38 -22.72 -15.47 -7.33
N ARG A 39 -22.98 -14.42 -8.11
CA ARG A 39 -22.13 -14.01 -9.21
C ARG A 39 -20.73 -13.64 -8.77
N MET A 40 -20.59 -12.87 -7.71
CA MET A 40 -19.29 -12.49 -7.16
C MET A 40 -18.52 -13.70 -6.60
N ARG A 41 -19.22 -14.65 -5.95
CA ARG A 41 -18.61 -15.91 -5.49
C ARG A 41 -18.12 -16.77 -6.64
N GLU A 42 -18.93 -16.94 -7.68
CA GLU A 42 -18.56 -17.70 -8.87
C GLU A 42 -17.29 -17.11 -9.51
N LEU A 43 -17.28 -15.81 -9.78
CA LEU A 43 -16.15 -15.16 -10.45
C LEU A 43 -14.88 -15.15 -9.58
N TYR A 44 -15.01 -14.81 -8.31
CA TYR A 44 -13.86 -14.60 -7.43
C TYR A 44 -13.30 -15.89 -6.82
N LEU A 45 -14.18 -16.80 -6.36
CA LEU A 45 -13.79 -18.02 -5.64
C LEU A 45 -13.65 -19.22 -6.58
N GLU A 46 -14.63 -19.43 -7.48
CA GLU A 46 -14.64 -20.62 -8.35
C GLU A 46 -13.76 -20.41 -9.59
N GLN A 47 -13.99 -19.32 -10.31
CA GLN A 47 -13.21 -18.96 -11.51
C GLN A 47 -11.85 -18.31 -11.17
N LYS A 48 -11.63 -17.95 -9.89
CA LYS A 48 -10.38 -17.38 -9.35
C LYS A 48 -9.94 -16.07 -10.01
N LEU A 49 -10.86 -15.36 -10.66
CA LEU A 49 -10.57 -14.06 -11.25
C LEU A 49 -10.16 -13.06 -10.18
N SER A 50 -9.11 -12.30 -10.46
CA SER A 50 -8.70 -11.17 -9.63
C SER A 50 -9.75 -10.08 -9.65
N SER A 51 -9.78 -9.24 -8.60
CA SER A 51 -10.69 -8.09 -8.55
C SER A 51 -10.50 -7.15 -9.76
N LYS A 52 -9.30 -7.12 -10.36
CA LYS A 52 -8.99 -6.37 -11.57
C LYS A 52 -9.64 -6.97 -12.82
N GLU A 53 -9.54 -8.28 -13.02
CA GLU A 53 -10.18 -8.97 -14.16
C GLU A 53 -11.71 -8.88 -14.07
N ILE A 54 -12.27 -8.98 -12.86
CA ILE A 54 -13.70 -8.77 -12.61
C ILE A 54 -14.10 -7.33 -12.92
N ALA A 55 -13.27 -6.36 -12.50
CA ALA A 55 -13.50 -4.95 -12.76
C ALA A 55 -13.47 -4.61 -14.27
N GLU A 56 -12.49 -5.14 -15.01
CA GLU A 56 -12.40 -5.02 -16.47
C GLU A 56 -13.62 -5.66 -17.16
N LYS A 57 -14.12 -6.80 -16.65
CA LYS A 57 -15.31 -7.47 -17.18
C LYS A 57 -16.58 -6.62 -17.06
N PHE A 58 -16.67 -5.80 -16.01
CA PHE A 58 -17.85 -5.00 -15.71
C PHE A 58 -17.67 -3.49 -15.95
N ASP A 59 -16.54 -3.08 -16.52
CA ASP A 59 -16.16 -1.68 -16.75
C ASP A 59 -16.29 -0.80 -15.49
N VAL A 60 -15.80 -1.32 -14.36
CA VAL A 60 -15.75 -0.62 -13.07
C VAL A 60 -14.32 -0.55 -12.53
N SER A 61 -14.13 0.13 -11.41
CA SER A 61 -12.83 0.13 -10.73
C SER A 61 -12.61 -1.15 -9.93
N SER A 62 -11.36 -1.61 -9.81
CA SER A 62 -11.01 -2.73 -8.91
C SER A 62 -11.42 -2.47 -7.46
N THR A 63 -11.40 -1.21 -7.03
CA THR A 63 -11.85 -0.80 -5.69
C THR A 63 -13.33 -1.05 -5.50
N THR A 64 -14.16 -0.76 -6.51
CA THR A 64 -15.60 -1.09 -6.50
C THR A 64 -15.81 -2.58 -6.25
N ILE A 65 -15.05 -3.44 -6.92
CA ILE A 65 -15.14 -4.90 -6.72
C ILE A 65 -14.71 -5.29 -5.30
N ILE A 66 -13.63 -4.71 -4.77
CA ILE A 66 -13.16 -4.98 -3.40
C ILE A 66 -14.22 -4.56 -2.36
N ASP A 67 -14.81 -3.38 -2.52
CA ASP A 67 -15.86 -2.88 -1.62
C ASP A 67 -17.10 -3.79 -1.64
N TRP A 68 -17.48 -4.29 -2.81
CA TRP A 68 -18.60 -5.23 -2.92
C TRP A 68 -18.26 -6.62 -2.37
N LEU A 69 -17.03 -7.12 -2.54
CA LEU A 69 -16.60 -8.35 -1.86
C LEU A 69 -16.73 -8.21 -0.33
N ASP A 70 -16.31 -7.07 0.24
CA ASP A 70 -16.43 -6.80 1.68
C ASP A 70 -17.90 -6.72 2.13
N ARG A 71 -18.74 -5.95 1.43
CA ARG A 71 -20.19 -5.82 1.72
C ARG A 71 -20.94 -7.15 1.65
N LEU A 72 -20.52 -8.03 0.74
CA LEU A 72 -21.09 -9.37 0.54
C LEU A 72 -20.45 -10.42 1.49
N ASN A 73 -19.56 -10.00 2.40
CA ASN A 73 -18.82 -10.88 3.30
C ASN A 73 -18.02 -11.99 2.58
N ILE A 74 -17.50 -11.68 1.39
CA ILE A 74 -16.61 -12.55 0.61
C ILE A 74 -15.18 -12.16 0.95
N GLN A 75 -14.51 -12.96 1.79
CA GLN A 75 -13.14 -12.66 2.21
C GLN A 75 -12.19 -12.59 1.01
N THR A 76 -11.40 -11.52 0.97
CA THR A 76 -10.34 -11.40 -0.03
C THR A 76 -9.23 -12.42 0.22
N ARG A 77 -8.65 -12.95 -0.85
CA ARG A 77 -7.56 -13.95 -0.83
C ARG A 77 -6.29 -13.50 -0.10
N THR A 78 -6.14 -12.19 0.09
CA THR A 78 -5.03 -11.60 0.86
C THR A 78 -5.60 -10.44 1.66
N PRO A 79 -6.02 -10.71 2.91
CA PRO A 79 -6.50 -9.69 3.84
C PRO A 79 -5.49 -8.57 4.00
N SER A 80 -5.99 -7.35 4.28
CA SER A 80 -5.13 -6.17 4.43
C SER A 80 -4.03 -6.36 5.47
N TYR A 81 -4.33 -7.02 6.59
CA TYR A 81 -3.39 -7.26 7.69
C TYR A 81 -2.29 -8.29 7.38
N GLU A 82 -2.42 -9.08 6.31
CA GLU A 82 -1.37 -10.00 5.83
C GLU A 82 -0.45 -9.35 4.80
N ARG A 83 -0.80 -8.15 4.32
CA ARG A 83 0.04 -7.43 3.36
C ARG A 83 1.23 -6.82 4.09
N PRO A 84 2.46 -7.02 3.59
CA PRO A 84 3.59 -6.32 4.16
C PRO A 84 3.40 -4.81 3.98
N PRO A 85 3.99 -3.99 4.87
CA PRO A 85 4.04 -2.55 4.70
C PRO A 85 4.59 -2.17 3.31
N ASN A 86 4.13 -1.03 2.78
CA ASN A 86 4.56 -0.59 1.47
C ASN A 86 6.02 -0.10 1.54
N PHE A 87 6.92 -0.81 0.85
CA PHE A 87 8.31 -0.43 0.68
C PHE A 87 8.48 0.32 -0.65
N ARG A 88 9.16 1.47 -0.63
CA ARG A 88 9.46 2.23 -1.84
C ARG A 88 10.75 3.03 -1.70
N THR A 89 11.36 3.37 -2.84
CA THR A 89 12.43 4.38 -2.92
C THR A 89 11.79 5.69 -3.36
N ASN A 90 12.03 6.78 -2.63
CA ASN A 90 11.50 8.10 -2.98
C ASN A 90 12.37 8.79 -4.06
N ASN A 91 11.96 9.96 -4.52
CA ASN A 91 12.65 10.69 -5.59
C ASN A 91 14.05 11.20 -5.20
N LEU A 92 14.42 11.14 -3.91
CA LEU A 92 15.73 11.50 -3.39
C LEU A 92 16.62 10.28 -3.12
N GLY A 93 16.19 9.09 -3.51
CA GLY A 93 16.95 7.85 -3.35
C GLY A 93 16.83 7.20 -1.97
N TYR A 94 16.07 7.76 -1.03
CA TYR A 94 15.84 7.12 0.26
C TYR A 94 14.82 6.00 0.15
N GLU A 95 15.16 4.85 0.73
CA GLU A 95 14.22 3.76 0.95
C GLU A 95 13.34 4.06 2.17
N GLU A 96 12.02 3.90 2.03
CA GLU A 96 11.05 4.16 3.09
C GLU A 96 9.95 3.10 3.14
N ILE A 97 9.50 2.83 4.36
CA ILE A 97 8.32 1.99 4.64
C ILE A 97 7.17 2.90 5.03
N ARG A 98 6.03 2.74 4.36
CA ARG A 98 4.78 3.41 4.71
C ARG A 98 3.84 2.45 5.41
N ASN A 99 3.25 2.90 6.52
CA ASN A 99 2.24 2.17 7.24
C ASN A 99 1.04 3.07 7.58
N GLU A 100 -0.13 2.47 7.75
CA GLU A 100 -1.32 3.14 8.27
C GLU A 100 -1.66 2.50 9.63
N TYR A 101 -1.76 3.30 10.67
CA TYR A 101 -2.08 2.86 12.01
C TYR A 101 -3.12 3.80 12.62
N GLN A 102 -4.24 3.24 13.11
CA GLN A 102 -5.37 4.00 13.68
C GLN A 102 -5.88 5.13 12.76
N GLY A 103 -5.81 4.96 11.44
CA GLY A 103 -6.25 5.94 10.45
C GLY A 103 -5.21 7.03 10.12
N GLU A 104 -4.07 7.01 10.79
CA GLU A 104 -2.94 7.90 10.49
C GLU A 104 -1.94 7.18 9.59
N ARG A 105 -1.48 7.87 8.55
CA ARG A 105 -0.48 7.35 7.61
C ARG A 105 0.87 7.95 7.96
N ASP A 106 1.81 7.08 8.28
CA ASP A 106 3.18 7.47 8.58
C ASP A 106 4.17 6.73 7.67
N SER A 107 5.37 7.28 7.54
CA SER A 107 6.46 6.74 6.75
C SER A 107 7.79 6.89 7.46
N VAL A 108 8.51 5.78 7.59
CA VAL A 108 9.82 5.74 8.24
C VAL A 108 10.89 5.36 7.22
N LEU A 109 12.01 6.09 7.24
CA LEU A 109 13.16 5.81 6.38
C LEU A 109 13.89 4.55 6.86
N ILE A 110 14.32 3.69 5.94
CA ILE A 110 14.96 2.41 6.25
C ILE A 110 16.25 2.60 7.04
N HIS A 111 17.08 3.58 6.70
CA HIS A 111 18.31 3.86 7.47
C HIS A 111 18.03 4.21 8.93
N ARG A 112 16.90 4.86 9.24
CA ARG A 112 16.50 5.15 10.63
C ARG A 112 16.10 3.88 11.36
N LEU A 113 15.32 3.00 10.72
CA LEU A 113 14.98 1.69 11.29
C LEU A 113 16.23 0.83 11.50
N MET A 114 17.18 0.87 10.56
CA MET A 114 18.46 0.17 10.69
C MET A 114 19.26 0.70 11.88
N ALA A 115 19.38 2.02 12.03
CA ALA A 115 20.06 2.63 13.17
C ALA A 115 19.39 2.27 14.51
N VAL A 116 18.06 2.19 14.55
CA VAL A 116 17.31 1.74 15.74
C VAL A 116 17.59 0.26 16.04
N ALA A 117 17.65 -0.59 15.03
CA ALA A 117 17.95 -2.01 15.20
C ALA A 117 19.37 -2.27 15.73
N GLU A 118 20.34 -1.47 15.28
CA GLU A 118 21.75 -1.60 15.66
C GLU A 118 22.07 -0.95 17.01
N CYS A 119 21.53 0.26 17.26
CA CYS A 119 21.96 1.10 18.38
C CYS A 119 20.86 1.37 19.42
N GLY A 120 19.61 0.97 19.15
CA GLY A 120 18.46 1.20 20.02
C GLY A 120 17.75 2.55 19.79
N PHE A 121 16.47 2.61 20.16
CA PHE A 121 15.62 3.78 19.94
C PHE A 121 16.16 5.06 20.59
N ASP A 122 16.53 4.99 21.88
CA ASP A 122 17.01 6.14 22.64
C ASP A 122 18.29 6.76 22.05
N ALA A 123 19.14 5.94 21.44
CA ALA A 123 20.37 6.41 20.81
C ALA A 123 20.09 7.24 19.55
N VAL A 124 19.02 6.91 18.82
CA VAL A 124 18.60 7.53 17.54
C VAL A 124 17.65 8.72 17.76
N ALA A 125 16.92 8.73 18.86
CA ALA A 125 16.00 9.80 19.21
C ALA A 125 16.71 11.17 19.19
N GLY A 126 16.17 12.12 18.42
CA GLY A 126 16.73 13.47 18.26
C GLY A 126 18.03 13.55 17.45
N LYS A 127 18.46 12.48 16.78
CA LYS A 127 19.64 12.47 15.91
C LYS A 127 19.30 12.23 14.44
N ASP A 128 20.17 12.76 13.60
CA ASP A 128 20.22 12.48 12.17
C ASP A 128 21.03 11.20 11.94
N VAL A 129 20.62 10.42 10.96
CA VAL A 129 21.35 9.24 10.51
C VAL A 129 22.00 9.61 9.18
N HIS A 130 23.32 9.64 9.15
CA HIS A 130 24.11 10.08 8.02
C HIS A 130 24.60 8.89 7.20
N HIS A 131 24.56 9.01 5.87
CA HIS A 131 25.17 8.04 4.94
C HIS A 131 26.59 8.50 4.58
N GLU A 132 27.59 7.80 5.12
CA GLU A 132 29.01 8.17 4.97
C GLU A 132 29.50 8.26 3.51
N ASN A 133 28.90 7.48 2.62
CA ASN A 133 29.24 7.48 1.19
C ASN A 133 28.34 8.36 0.32
N GLY A 134 27.37 9.07 0.90
CA GLY A 134 26.41 9.91 0.18
C GLY A 134 25.36 9.13 -0.65
N ILE A 135 25.30 7.81 -0.54
CA ILE A 135 24.35 6.96 -1.28
C ILE A 135 23.15 6.62 -0.38
N GLN A 136 22.00 7.23 -0.64
CA GLN A 136 20.81 7.16 0.23
C GLN A 136 20.19 5.76 0.32
N TRP A 137 20.38 4.91 -0.70
CA TRP A 137 19.91 3.53 -0.71
C TRP A 137 20.92 2.52 -0.12
N ASP A 138 22.12 2.95 0.28
CA ASP A 138 23.09 2.08 0.94
C ASP A 138 22.89 2.05 2.46
N ASN A 139 21.93 1.23 2.88
CA ASN A 139 21.50 1.10 4.27
C ASN A 139 22.33 0.09 5.09
N ARG A 140 23.56 -0.26 4.65
CA ARG A 140 24.45 -1.14 5.44
C ARG A 140 24.84 -0.45 6.74
N PRO A 141 24.80 -1.10 7.92
CA PRO A 141 25.13 -0.48 9.21
C PRO A 141 26.47 0.28 9.22
N ARG A 142 27.50 -0.27 8.57
CA ARG A 142 28.82 0.35 8.43
C ARG A 142 28.86 1.65 7.62
N ASN A 143 27.79 1.98 6.90
CA ASN A 143 27.64 3.19 6.10
C ASN A 143 26.77 4.24 6.82
N LEU A 144 26.25 3.91 8.01
CA LEU A 144 25.34 4.76 8.77
C LEU A 144 26.03 5.24 10.04
N SER A 145 25.96 6.54 10.30
CA SER A 145 26.41 7.13 11.56
C SER A 145 25.34 8.01 12.16
N LEU A 146 25.37 8.17 13.49
CA LEU A 146 24.47 9.05 14.21
C LEU A 146 25.16 10.38 14.44
N MET A 147 24.57 11.45 13.92
CA MET A 147 25.07 12.81 14.05
C MET A 147 23.97 13.69 14.67
N THR A 148 24.37 14.67 15.46
CA THR A 148 23.49 15.79 15.77
C THR A 148 23.27 16.63 14.51
N ARG A 149 22.17 17.39 14.49
CA ARG A 149 21.88 18.29 13.36
C ARG A 149 23.06 19.24 13.06
N SER A 150 23.68 19.78 14.10
CA SER A 150 24.83 20.70 13.97
C SER A 150 26.07 20.02 13.37
N GLU A 151 26.33 18.76 13.73
CA GLU A 151 27.42 17.97 13.15
C GLU A 151 27.15 17.65 11.68
N HIS A 152 25.92 17.22 11.36
CA HIS A 152 25.52 16.88 9.99
C HIS A 152 25.64 18.07 9.02
N VAL A 153 25.16 19.25 9.41
CA VAL A 153 25.27 20.48 8.59
C VAL A 153 26.74 20.88 8.40
N SER A 154 27.56 20.76 9.45
CA SER A 154 28.99 21.04 9.37
C SER A 154 29.73 20.10 8.42
N GLU A 155 29.38 18.82 8.40
CA GLU A 155 29.94 17.80 7.51
C GLU A 155 29.62 18.10 6.03
N HIS A 156 28.36 18.40 5.69
CA HIS A 156 27.98 18.75 4.30
C HIS A 156 28.69 20.00 3.78
N HIS A 157 28.88 21.00 4.66
CA HIS A 157 29.66 22.19 4.34
C HIS A 157 31.14 21.86 4.05
N GLN A 158 31.72 20.87 4.73
CA GLN A 158 33.12 20.47 4.54
C GLN A 158 33.32 19.59 3.30
N GLN A 159 32.35 18.72 2.98
CA GLN A 159 32.42 17.80 1.85
C GLN A 159 32.06 18.47 0.50
N GLY A 160 31.65 19.74 0.51
CA GLY A 160 31.42 20.55 -0.70
C GLY A 160 30.21 20.13 -1.53
N MET A 161 29.35 19.25 -1.00
CA MET A 161 28.11 18.80 -1.61
C MET A 161 26.93 19.60 -1.06
N TYR A 162 26.88 20.90 -1.38
CA TYR A 162 25.69 21.72 -1.14
C TYR A 162 24.61 21.34 -2.16
N ASP A 163 23.68 20.48 -1.76
CA ASP A 163 22.39 20.32 -2.44
C ASP A 163 21.28 20.71 -1.45
N ASP A 164 20.74 21.91 -1.66
CA ASP A 164 19.66 22.55 -0.87
C ASP A 164 18.42 21.61 -0.73
N HIS A 165 18.25 20.65 -1.65
CA HIS A 165 17.13 19.72 -1.64
C HIS A 165 17.21 18.60 -0.59
N LEU A 166 18.40 18.27 -0.07
CA LEU A 166 18.53 17.20 0.92
C LEU A 166 18.12 17.66 2.33
N GLU A 167 18.25 18.94 2.67
CA GLU A 167 17.92 19.45 3.99
C GLU A 167 16.41 19.57 4.27
N GLU A 168 15.59 19.97 3.29
CA GLU A 168 14.15 20.20 3.48
C GLU A 168 13.38 18.92 3.84
N VAL A 169 13.87 17.75 3.41
CA VAL A 169 13.22 16.45 3.69
C VAL A 169 13.52 15.92 5.08
N HIS A 170 14.68 16.26 5.65
CA HIS A 170 14.94 16.04 7.07
C HIS A 170 13.99 16.92 7.91
N GLN A 171 13.87 18.21 7.59
CA GLN A 171 13.02 19.15 8.36
C GLN A 171 11.53 18.78 8.38
N HIS A 172 10.94 18.37 7.25
CA HIS A 172 9.49 18.11 7.18
C HIS A 172 9.01 16.84 7.90
N ARG A 173 9.89 15.95 8.38
CA ARG A 173 9.48 14.73 9.09
C ARG A 173 9.98 14.64 10.54
N HIS A 174 10.81 15.57 10.99
CA HIS A 174 11.25 15.64 12.38
C HIS A 174 10.25 16.36 13.30
N ASP A 175 9.45 17.29 12.76
CA ASP A 175 8.51 18.11 13.57
C ASP A 175 7.08 17.56 13.64
N ASP A 176 6.67 16.68 12.72
CA ASP A 176 5.35 16.03 12.77
C ASP A 176 5.34 14.74 13.61
N GLY A 177 6.42 14.50 14.38
CA GLY A 177 6.42 13.61 15.54
C GLY A 177 5.57 14.17 16.68
N HIS A 178 4.34 14.63 16.39
CA HIS A 178 3.29 14.82 17.37
C HIS A 178 2.89 13.45 17.90
N PHE A 179 3.75 12.92 18.77
CA PHE A 179 3.41 11.88 19.72
C PHE A 179 2.36 12.51 20.62
N ALA A 180 1.09 12.44 20.18
CA ALA A 180 -0.05 12.90 20.95
C ALA A 180 0.10 12.31 22.34
N SER A 181 0.30 13.20 23.31
CA SER A 181 0.43 12.88 24.72
C SER A 181 -0.73 11.96 25.11
N PHE A 182 -0.42 10.75 25.57
CA PHE A 182 -1.36 9.92 26.29
C PHE A 182 -1.76 10.65 27.58
N GLY A 183 -2.81 11.47 27.50
CA GLY A 183 -3.48 12.05 28.65
C GLY A 183 -4.28 10.95 29.34
N GLY A 184 -3.77 10.46 30.46
CA GLY A 184 -4.47 9.53 31.32
C GLY A 184 -5.79 10.12 31.83
N GLY A 185 -6.90 9.50 31.43
CA GLY A 185 -8.18 9.68 32.09
C GLY A 185 -8.16 8.92 33.42
N SER A 186 -8.02 9.67 34.51
CA SER A 186 -8.43 9.19 35.83
C SER A 186 -9.95 9.32 35.97
N ALA A 187 -10.51 8.38 36.73
CA ALA A 187 -11.91 8.17 37.03
C ALA A 187 -12.63 9.38 37.66
#